data_AF-A0A961QU72-F1
#
_entry.id   AF-A0A961QU72-F1
#
_cell.length_a   1.000
_cell.length_b   1.000
_cell.length_c   1.000
_cell.angle_alpha   90.00
_cell.angle_beta   90.00
_cell.angle_gamma   90.00
#
_symmetry.space_group_name_H-M   'P 1'
#
loop_
_entity.id
_entity.type
_entity.pdbx_description
1 polymer ?
#
loop_
_entity_poly.entity_id
_entity_poly.type
_entity_poly.pdbx_seq_one_letter_code
_entity_poly.pdbx_strand_id
1 'polypeptide(L)'
;RVMIDHPGLVQEIHAAYFSAGAGVATTNTYAIHHDRLVKHALDHRFRALLDAALSEAEAARAAHGRGLLAGSTGPLGASYRPDVFPAHDIGTALYAEVATILAPRVDLIIGETVASLAHAAALVDGVRQAAPDTPLWLSVTVDDHDGTRLRSAEALADLAPIAARVDAVLANCSSPEAMDRAMPVLATFGKPFGALANGFQQITSDFLRDNPTVDALSARPEMTPERYADFVMGWVAAGATLVGGCCETGPAHIAEIARRLRAAGHSLA
;
A
#
# COMPACT_ATOMS: atom_id res chain seq x y z
N ARG A 1 8.72 10.03 -13.04
CA ARG A 1 8.43 10.97 -14.15
C ARG A 1 7.59 12.13 -13.68
N VAL A 2 6.37 11.92 -13.18
CA VAL A 2 5.52 13.00 -12.63
C VAL A 2 6.26 13.96 -11.69
N MET A 3 7.02 13.48 -10.71
CA MET A 3 7.80 14.34 -9.80
C MET A 3 8.93 15.15 -10.48
N ILE A 4 9.39 14.72 -11.66
CA ILE A 4 10.40 15.43 -12.46
C ILE A 4 9.71 16.46 -13.36
N ASP A 5 8.65 16.02 -14.04
CA ASP A 5 8.01 16.76 -15.12
C ASP A 5 6.97 17.78 -14.60
N HIS A 6 6.38 17.51 -13.43
CA HIS A 6 5.36 18.31 -12.77
C HIS A 6 5.61 18.42 -11.24
N PRO A 7 6.68 19.09 -10.80
CA PRO A 7 6.95 19.29 -9.39
C PRO A 7 5.76 19.95 -8.67
N GLY A 8 5.40 19.46 -7.48
CA GLY A 8 4.28 19.96 -6.68
C GLY A 8 2.94 19.27 -6.95
N LEU A 9 2.79 18.53 -8.06
CA LEU A 9 1.57 17.78 -8.33
C LEU A 9 1.33 16.67 -7.30
N VAL A 10 2.38 16.04 -6.78
CA VAL A 10 2.25 15.00 -5.75
C VAL A 10 1.83 15.62 -4.42
N GLN A 11 2.34 16.81 -4.09
CA GLN A 11 1.89 17.60 -2.95
C GLN A 11 0.39 17.94 -3.06
N GLU A 12 -0.08 18.39 -4.21
CA GLU A 12 -1.50 18.69 -4.46
C GLU A 12 -2.39 17.45 -4.26
N ILE A 13 -1.95 16.29 -4.77
CA ILE A 13 -2.65 15.02 -4.59
C ILE A 13 -2.72 14.64 -3.11
N HIS A 14 -1.61 14.71 -2.36
CA HIS A 14 -1.62 14.44 -0.93
C HIS A 14 -2.56 15.40 -0.18
N ALA A 15 -2.53 16.69 -0.51
CA ALA A 15 -3.42 17.67 0.09
C ALA A 15 -4.91 17.37 -0.18
N ALA A 16 -5.24 16.87 -1.38
CA ALA A 16 -6.59 16.45 -1.72
C ALA A 16 -7.06 15.25 -0.87
N TYR A 17 -6.21 14.25 -0.65
CA TYR A 17 -6.53 13.10 0.21
C TYR A 17 -6.67 13.48 1.69
N PHE A 18 -5.79 14.33 2.22
CA PHE A 18 -5.94 14.85 3.59
C PHE A 18 -7.25 15.64 3.75
N SER A 19 -7.58 16.50 2.76
CA SER A 19 -8.83 17.27 2.75
C SER A 19 -10.07 16.39 2.67
N ALA A 20 -9.99 15.26 1.96
CA ALA A 20 -11.05 14.25 1.92
C ALA A 20 -11.24 13.51 3.25
N GLY A 21 -10.27 13.59 4.17
CA GLY A 21 -10.36 12.98 5.50
C GLY A 21 -9.45 11.78 5.71
N ALA A 22 -8.46 11.55 4.85
CA ALA A 22 -7.40 10.58 5.12
C ALA A 22 -6.62 11.00 6.38
N GLY A 23 -6.46 10.07 7.33
CA GLY A 23 -5.60 10.25 8.50
C GLY A 23 -4.14 9.86 8.25
N VAL A 24 -3.88 9.05 7.21
CA VAL A 24 -2.55 8.58 6.81
C VAL A 24 -2.41 8.74 5.30
N ALA A 25 -1.31 9.33 4.84
CA ALA A 25 -0.94 9.37 3.42
C ALA A 25 0.28 8.47 3.17
N THR A 26 0.20 7.60 2.16
CA THR A 26 1.35 6.84 1.69
C THR A 26 2.18 7.69 0.74
N THR A 27 3.48 7.81 1.01
CA THR A 27 4.42 8.61 0.19
C THR A 27 4.53 8.03 -1.22
N ASN A 28 4.80 8.87 -2.22
CA ASN A 28 4.91 8.46 -3.63
C ASN A 28 6.24 7.74 -3.94
N THR A 29 6.57 6.71 -3.15
CA THR A 29 7.85 5.99 -3.15
C THR A 29 7.71 4.53 -3.55
N TYR A 30 6.49 4.01 -3.73
CA TYR A 30 6.17 2.61 -4.02
C TYR A 30 7.08 1.93 -5.05
N ALA A 31 7.36 2.59 -6.18
CA ALA A 31 8.15 2.02 -7.29
C ALA A 31 9.59 2.56 -7.36
N ILE A 32 10.02 3.34 -6.36
CA ILE A 32 11.37 3.91 -6.33
C ILE A 32 12.33 2.86 -5.75
N HIS A 33 12.67 1.90 -6.59
CA HIS A 33 13.65 0.85 -6.34
C HIS A 33 14.64 0.79 -7.49
N HIS A 34 15.89 0.44 -7.22
CA HIS A 34 16.95 0.39 -8.23
C HIS A 34 16.57 -0.43 -9.46
N ASP A 35 16.12 -1.66 -9.26
CA ASP A 35 15.67 -2.60 -10.29
C ASP A 35 14.46 -2.12 -11.11
N ARG A 36 13.63 -1.23 -10.55
CA ARG A 36 12.52 -0.56 -11.26
C ARG A 36 13.03 0.63 -12.07
N LEU A 37 13.96 1.42 -11.53
CA LEU A 37 14.49 2.63 -12.16
C LEU A 37 15.48 2.35 -13.29
N VAL A 38 16.27 1.28 -13.20
CA VAL A 38 17.23 0.87 -14.25
C VAL A 38 16.52 0.67 -15.59
N LYS A 39 15.33 0.08 -15.59
CA LYS A 39 14.49 -0.14 -16.81
C LYS A 39 14.13 1.16 -17.52
N HIS A 40 14.24 2.30 -16.85
CA HIS A 40 13.92 3.62 -17.38
C HIS A 40 15.14 4.56 -17.41
N ALA A 41 16.36 4.05 -17.19
CA ALA A 41 17.59 4.83 -17.09
C ALA A 41 17.54 5.96 -16.03
N LEU A 42 16.74 5.77 -14.96
CA LEU A 42 16.55 6.75 -13.89
C LEU A 42 17.26 6.37 -12.59
N ASP A 43 18.04 5.30 -12.58
CA ASP A 43 18.67 4.76 -11.38
C ASP A 43 19.59 5.76 -10.66
N HIS A 44 20.35 6.53 -11.44
CA HIS A 44 21.18 7.64 -10.97
C HIS A 44 20.39 8.75 -10.22
N ARG A 45 19.06 8.73 -10.31
CA ARG A 45 18.15 9.66 -9.61
C ARG A 45 17.50 9.04 -8.38
N PHE A 46 17.81 7.79 -8.02
CA PHE A 46 17.16 7.05 -6.93
C PHE A 46 16.97 7.88 -5.66
N ARG A 47 18.08 8.40 -5.11
CA ARG A 47 18.02 9.22 -3.89
C ARG A 47 17.24 10.51 -4.09
N ALA A 48 17.47 11.23 -5.19
CA ALA A 48 16.77 12.48 -5.48
C ALA A 48 15.26 12.30 -5.66
N LEU A 49 14.81 11.15 -6.19
CA LEU A 49 13.39 10.82 -6.33
C LEU A 49 12.73 10.50 -4.99
N LEU A 50 13.40 9.74 -4.11
CA LEU A 50 12.94 9.51 -2.75
C LEU A 50 12.82 10.84 -1.99
N ASP A 51 13.85 11.69 -2.06
CA ASP A 51 13.85 12.98 -1.37
C ASP A 51 12.74 13.91 -1.89
N ALA A 52 12.47 13.92 -3.20
CA ALA A 52 11.38 14.68 -3.80
C ALA A 52 10.01 14.19 -3.32
N ALA A 53 9.76 12.88 -3.36
CA ALA A 53 8.50 12.28 -2.91
C ALA A 53 8.20 12.59 -1.43
N LEU A 54 9.22 12.45 -0.58
CA LEU A 54 9.11 12.74 0.85
C LEU A 54 8.85 14.22 1.11
N SER A 55 9.55 15.11 0.40
CA SER A 55 9.39 16.56 0.58
C SER A 55 7.99 17.04 0.18
N GLU A 56 7.44 16.52 -0.93
CA GLU A 56 6.07 16.85 -1.36
C GLU A 56 5.01 16.35 -0.38
N ALA A 57 5.19 15.15 0.19
CA ALA A 57 4.30 14.60 1.22
C ALA A 57 4.37 15.39 2.54
N GLU A 58 5.57 15.74 3.00
CA GLU A 58 5.79 16.58 4.18
C GLU A 58 5.16 17.97 4.01
N ALA A 59 5.33 18.60 2.84
CA ALA A 59 4.75 19.90 2.53
C ALA A 59 3.22 19.85 2.56
N ALA A 60 2.60 18.80 2.01
CA ALA A 60 1.16 18.60 2.06
C ALA A 60 0.65 18.42 3.50
N ARG A 61 1.31 17.56 4.30
CA ARG A 61 0.97 17.36 5.71
C ARG A 61 1.11 18.66 6.51
N ALA A 62 2.20 19.41 6.31
CA ALA A 62 2.44 20.68 6.98
C ALA A 62 1.37 21.73 6.64
N ALA A 63 0.95 21.81 5.37
CA ALA A 63 -0.12 22.70 4.93
C ALA A 63 -1.49 22.29 5.49
N HIS A 64 -1.76 20.99 5.66
CA HIS A 64 -2.99 20.50 6.28
C HIS A 64 -3.01 20.66 7.81
N GLY A 65 -1.84 20.61 8.45
CA GLY A 65 -1.64 20.81 9.89
C GLY A 65 -1.81 19.56 10.77
N ARG A 66 -2.12 18.40 10.18
CA ARG A 66 -2.25 17.10 10.88
C ARG A 66 -2.14 15.92 9.90
N GLY A 67 -2.20 14.70 10.43
CA GLY A 67 -2.14 13.45 9.67
C GLY A 67 -0.77 12.79 9.73
N LEU A 68 -0.70 11.52 9.36
CA LEU A 68 0.52 10.71 9.37
C LEU A 68 1.04 10.48 7.94
N LEU A 69 2.35 10.32 7.82
CA LEU A 69 3.03 9.88 6.60
C LEU A 69 3.50 8.44 6.77
N ALA A 70 3.11 7.60 5.81
CA ALA A 70 3.61 6.25 5.66
C ALA A 70 4.64 6.19 4.52
N GLY A 71 5.87 5.81 4.83
CA GLY A 71 6.91 5.51 3.84
C GLY A 71 6.51 4.27 3.04
N SER A 72 6.08 4.43 1.78
CA SER A 72 5.62 3.30 0.96
C SER A 72 6.81 2.60 0.32
N THR A 73 6.87 1.28 0.45
CA THR A 73 7.83 0.44 -0.28
C THR A 73 7.09 -0.71 -0.94
N GLY A 74 7.18 -0.78 -2.27
CA GLY A 74 6.47 -1.77 -3.07
C GLY A 74 7.27 -3.05 -3.30
N PRO A 75 6.79 -3.93 -4.20
CA PRO A 75 7.48 -5.14 -4.59
C PRO A 75 8.72 -4.84 -5.44
N LEU A 76 9.83 -5.49 -5.11
CA LEU A 76 11.00 -5.59 -5.99
C LEU A 76 10.63 -6.40 -7.25
N GLY A 77 11.23 -6.03 -8.38
CA GLY A 77 11.12 -6.68 -9.68
C GLY A 77 9.86 -6.26 -10.42
N ALA A 78 8.71 -6.72 -9.92
CA ALA A 78 7.38 -6.40 -10.45
C ALA A 78 6.26 -6.62 -9.44
N SER A 79 5.24 -5.76 -9.51
CA SER A 79 3.99 -5.93 -8.75
C SER A 79 3.28 -7.24 -9.15
N TYR A 80 2.70 -7.92 -8.16
CA TYR A 80 1.93 -9.18 -8.30
C TYR A 80 2.68 -10.39 -8.89
N ARG A 81 3.98 -10.28 -9.14
CA ARG A 81 4.81 -11.35 -9.75
C ARG A 81 5.77 -11.92 -8.70
N PRO A 82 5.30 -12.84 -7.84
CA PRO A 82 6.16 -13.44 -6.81
C PRO A 82 7.29 -14.27 -7.40
N ASP A 83 7.16 -14.73 -8.64
CA ASP A 83 8.15 -15.53 -9.37
C ASP A 83 9.41 -14.76 -9.78
N VAL A 84 9.34 -13.43 -9.86
CA VAL A 84 10.50 -12.57 -10.17
C VAL A 84 11.10 -11.90 -8.94
N PHE A 85 10.59 -12.20 -7.75
CA PHE A 85 11.13 -11.66 -6.51
C PHE A 85 12.57 -12.20 -6.29
N PRO A 86 13.53 -11.35 -5.91
CA PRO A 86 14.93 -11.77 -5.79
C PRO A 86 15.15 -12.75 -4.63
N ALA A 87 16.37 -13.30 -4.56
CA ALA A 87 16.81 -14.05 -3.39
C ALA A 87 16.70 -13.21 -2.10
N HIS A 88 16.47 -13.88 -0.98
CA HIS A 88 16.14 -13.24 0.29
C HIS A 88 17.17 -12.20 0.74
N ASP A 89 18.46 -12.53 0.70
CA ASP A 89 19.57 -11.64 1.07
C ASP A 89 19.63 -10.36 0.22
N ILE A 90 19.43 -10.50 -1.09
CA ILE A 90 19.34 -9.38 -2.03
C ILE A 90 18.12 -8.51 -1.69
N GLY A 91 16.94 -9.13 -1.52
CA GLY A 91 15.70 -8.43 -1.18
C GLY A 91 15.82 -7.66 0.13
N THR A 92 16.34 -8.31 1.18
CA THR A 92 16.57 -7.71 2.50
C THR A 92 17.48 -6.49 2.41
N ALA A 93 18.60 -6.58 1.68
CA ALA A 93 19.52 -5.45 1.52
C ALA A 93 18.87 -4.25 0.81
N LEU A 94 18.09 -4.51 -0.25
CA LEU A 94 17.39 -3.46 -1.00
C LEU A 94 16.29 -2.79 -0.16
N TYR A 95 15.53 -3.55 0.63
CA TYR A 95 14.54 -2.97 1.54
C TYR A 95 15.19 -2.19 2.68
N ALA A 96 16.34 -2.65 3.21
CA ALA A 96 17.09 -1.94 4.24
C ALA A 96 17.59 -0.57 3.76
N GLU A 97 18.08 -0.47 2.52
CA GLU A 97 18.50 0.80 1.93
C GLU A 97 17.34 1.80 1.85
N VAL A 98 16.20 1.38 1.31
CA VAL A 98 15.00 2.23 1.21
C VAL A 98 14.52 2.63 2.62
N ALA A 99 14.43 1.69 3.55
CA ALA A 99 14.00 1.96 4.93
C ALA A 99 14.91 2.98 5.64
N THR A 100 16.23 2.90 5.43
CA THR A 100 17.21 3.87 5.98
C THR A 100 16.92 5.30 5.54
N ILE A 101 16.39 5.47 4.31
CA ILE A 101 16.08 6.79 3.74
C ILE A 101 14.70 7.27 4.20
N LEU A 102 13.70 6.37 4.23
CA LEU A 102 12.33 6.69 4.60
C LEU A 102 12.18 7.00 6.09
N ALA A 103 12.67 6.11 6.96
CA ALA A 103 12.38 6.10 8.40
C ALA A 103 12.59 7.44 9.13
N PRO A 104 13.63 8.24 8.85
CA PRO A 104 13.84 9.52 9.54
C PRO A 104 12.82 10.61 9.18
N ARG A 105 11.99 10.40 8.15
CA ARG A 105 11.11 11.42 7.53
C ARG A 105 9.63 11.06 7.56
N VAL A 106 9.28 9.87 8.04
CA VAL A 106 7.91 9.34 8.06
C VAL A 106 7.53 8.86 9.46
N ASP A 107 6.23 8.76 9.74
CA ASP A 107 5.74 8.30 11.03
C ASP A 107 5.70 6.77 11.12
N LEU A 108 5.62 6.09 9.97
CA LEU A 108 5.68 4.63 9.82
C LEU A 108 6.15 4.23 8.43
N ILE A 109 6.58 2.98 8.25
CA ILE A 109 6.83 2.37 6.93
C ILE A 109 5.71 1.39 6.63
N ILE A 110 5.23 1.39 5.38
CA ILE A 110 4.28 0.40 4.88
C ILE A 110 4.88 -0.36 3.70
N GLY A 111 4.97 -1.69 3.85
CA GLY A 111 5.27 -2.60 2.74
C GLY A 111 3.98 -2.94 2.00
N GLU A 112 3.83 -2.49 0.76
CA GLU A 112 2.56 -2.60 0.03
C GLU A 112 2.63 -3.60 -1.14
N THR A 113 1.50 -4.24 -1.43
CA THR A 113 1.35 -5.22 -2.53
C THR A 113 2.29 -6.42 -2.38
N VAL A 114 2.54 -6.84 -1.14
CA VAL A 114 3.43 -7.97 -0.85
C VAL A 114 2.77 -9.29 -1.29
N ALA A 115 3.38 -9.97 -2.26
CA ALA A 115 2.73 -11.03 -3.04
C ALA A 115 3.02 -12.47 -2.56
N SER A 116 3.97 -12.66 -1.64
CA SER A 116 4.40 -13.99 -1.15
C SER A 116 4.97 -13.93 0.27
N LEU A 117 5.11 -15.09 0.92
CA LEU A 117 5.75 -15.18 2.24
C LEU A 117 7.24 -14.82 2.16
N ALA A 118 7.95 -15.27 1.11
CA ALA A 118 9.36 -14.95 0.89
C ALA A 118 9.60 -13.44 0.75
N HIS A 119 8.70 -12.75 0.04
CA HIS A 119 8.72 -11.31 -0.07
C HIS A 119 8.45 -10.64 1.29
N ALA A 120 7.41 -11.06 2.00
CA ALA A 120 7.09 -10.52 3.32
C ALA A 120 8.26 -10.67 4.31
N ALA A 121 8.93 -11.83 4.32
CA ALA A 121 10.09 -12.08 5.17
C ALA A 121 11.26 -11.13 4.84
N ALA A 122 11.65 -11.04 3.57
CA ALA A 122 12.77 -10.20 3.14
C ALA A 122 12.52 -8.71 3.44
N LEU A 123 11.28 -8.24 3.23
CA LEU A 123 10.87 -6.86 3.53
C LEU A 123 10.94 -6.57 5.03
N VAL A 124 10.33 -7.42 5.86
CA VAL A 124 10.33 -7.23 7.31
C VAL A 124 11.75 -7.30 7.87
N ASP A 125 12.58 -8.22 7.39
CA ASP A 125 13.99 -8.31 7.79
C ASP A 125 14.76 -7.03 7.43
N GLY A 126 14.61 -6.53 6.20
CA GLY A 126 15.29 -5.33 5.74
C GLY A 126 14.89 -4.08 6.53
N VAL A 127 13.59 -3.89 6.74
CA VAL A 127 13.09 -2.75 7.53
C VAL A 127 13.54 -2.86 8.99
N ARG A 128 13.43 -4.03 9.63
CA ARG A 128 13.84 -4.19 11.03
C ARG A 128 15.35 -4.07 11.23
N GLN A 129 16.16 -4.41 10.23
CA GLN A 129 17.60 -4.18 10.25
C GLN A 129 17.96 -2.68 10.19
N ALA A 130 17.28 -1.92 9.31
CA ALA A 130 17.61 -0.51 9.06
C ALA A 130 16.92 0.49 10.00
N ALA A 131 15.69 0.17 10.43
CA ALA A 131 14.80 1.04 11.18
C ALA A 131 14.02 0.25 12.25
N PRO A 132 14.71 -0.32 13.25
CA PRO A 132 14.10 -1.24 14.21
C PRO A 132 12.94 -0.61 15.01
N ASP A 133 13.04 0.69 15.32
CA ASP A 133 12.08 1.42 16.15
C ASP A 133 10.94 2.08 15.36
N THR A 134 10.99 2.07 14.02
CA THR A 134 9.93 2.65 13.18
C THR A 134 8.75 1.69 13.10
N PRO A 135 7.50 2.15 13.32
CA PRO A 135 6.33 1.31 13.12
C PRO A 135 6.28 0.76 11.69
N LEU A 136 5.98 -0.52 11.55
CA LEU A 136 5.93 -1.21 10.27
C LEU A 136 4.56 -1.80 10.02
N TRP A 137 3.93 -1.40 8.93
CA TRP A 137 2.70 -2.00 8.43
C TRP A 137 3.02 -2.93 7.27
N LEU A 138 2.46 -4.14 7.28
CA LEU A 138 2.58 -5.09 6.18
C LEU A 138 1.24 -5.19 5.45
N SER A 139 1.20 -4.77 4.19
CA SER A 139 0.03 -4.87 3.33
C SER A 139 0.28 -5.85 2.19
N VAL A 140 -0.39 -7.01 2.25
CA VAL A 140 -0.24 -8.09 1.27
C VAL A 140 -1.25 -7.97 0.14
N THR A 141 -0.97 -8.57 -1.01
CA THR A 141 -1.95 -8.72 -2.10
C THR A 141 -2.41 -10.17 -2.19
N VAL A 142 -3.73 -10.35 -2.22
CA VAL A 142 -4.40 -11.65 -2.25
C VAL A 142 -4.91 -11.98 -3.63
N ASP A 143 -5.22 -13.25 -3.87
CA ASP A 143 -5.88 -13.69 -5.10
C ASP A 143 -7.29 -13.09 -5.20
N ASP A 144 -7.68 -12.64 -6.40
CA ASP A 144 -8.97 -11.97 -6.62
C ASP A 144 -10.16 -12.93 -6.48
N HIS A 145 -9.95 -14.24 -6.71
CA HIS A 145 -10.98 -15.27 -6.61
C HIS A 145 -10.98 -15.96 -5.24
N ASP A 146 -9.81 -16.09 -4.62
CA ASP A 146 -9.64 -16.66 -3.28
C ASP A 146 -8.82 -15.72 -2.38
N GLY A 147 -9.52 -14.81 -1.69
CA GLY A 147 -8.90 -13.85 -0.77
C GLY A 147 -8.21 -14.48 0.45
N THR A 148 -8.33 -15.80 0.64
CA THR A 148 -7.61 -16.53 1.69
C THR A 148 -6.21 -16.98 1.27
N ARG A 149 -5.80 -16.65 0.03
CA ARG A 149 -4.47 -16.95 -0.52
C ARG A 149 -3.77 -15.69 -1.00
N LEU A 150 -2.45 -15.68 -0.83
CA LEU A 150 -1.56 -14.72 -1.47
C LEU A 150 -1.52 -14.94 -2.98
N ARG A 151 -1.06 -13.95 -3.74
CA ARG A 151 -0.82 -14.10 -5.20
C ARG A 151 0.16 -15.23 -5.55
N SER A 152 1.03 -15.62 -4.62
CA SER A 152 1.90 -16.81 -4.72
C SER A 152 1.19 -18.14 -4.49
N ALA A 153 -0.13 -18.13 -4.30
CA ALA A 153 -0.98 -19.25 -3.89
C ALA A 153 -0.71 -19.79 -2.47
N GLU A 154 0.26 -19.25 -1.72
CA GLU A 154 0.46 -19.57 -0.30
C GLU A 154 -0.78 -19.13 0.52
N ALA A 155 -1.11 -19.85 1.60
CA ALA A 155 -2.25 -19.48 2.42
C ALA A 155 -1.96 -18.17 3.15
N LEU A 156 -2.93 -17.26 3.18
CA LEU A 156 -2.80 -15.99 3.88
C LEU A 156 -2.50 -16.19 5.38
N ALA A 157 -3.09 -17.23 5.98
CA ALA A 157 -2.88 -17.59 7.39
C ALA A 157 -1.42 -17.92 7.73
N ASP A 158 -0.63 -18.37 6.74
CA ASP A 158 0.79 -18.70 6.94
C ASP A 158 1.67 -17.45 7.17
N LEU A 159 1.11 -16.24 7.04
CA LEU A 159 1.77 -15.00 7.46
C LEU A 159 1.91 -14.85 8.97
N ALA A 160 1.19 -15.63 9.80
CA ALA A 160 1.19 -15.49 11.26
C ALA A 160 2.58 -15.22 11.91
N PRO A 161 3.66 -15.98 11.61
CA PRO A 161 4.98 -15.70 12.18
C PRO A 161 5.58 -14.35 11.75
N ILE A 162 5.28 -13.89 10.53
CA ILE A 162 5.74 -12.59 10.02
C ILE A 162 4.88 -11.47 10.59
N ALA A 163 3.56 -11.67 10.66
CA ALA A 163 2.58 -10.74 11.25
C ALA A 163 2.90 -10.40 12.71
N ALA A 164 3.48 -11.33 13.47
CA ALA A 164 3.91 -11.08 14.85
C ALA A 164 4.99 -9.99 14.97
N ARG A 165 5.77 -9.75 13.89
CA ARG A 165 6.94 -8.85 13.85
C ARG A 165 6.62 -7.45 13.33
N VAL A 166 5.36 -7.20 12.98
CA VAL A 166 4.87 -5.92 12.44
C VAL A 166 3.80 -5.33 13.36
N ASP A 167 3.50 -4.06 13.14
CA ASP A 167 2.61 -3.25 13.97
C ASP A 167 1.16 -3.27 13.45
N ALA A 168 0.98 -3.54 12.16
CA ALA A 168 -0.32 -3.79 11.54
C ALA A 168 -0.22 -4.71 10.32
N VAL A 169 -1.31 -5.40 9.99
CA VAL A 169 -1.41 -6.25 8.79
C VAL A 169 -2.63 -5.88 7.97
N LEU A 170 -2.43 -5.56 6.70
CA LEU A 170 -3.49 -5.18 5.78
C LEU A 170 -3.48 -6.10 4.55
N ALA A 171 -4.54 -6.03 3.77
CA ALA A 171 -4.52 -6.48 2.38
C ALA A 171 -4.78 -5.30 1.44
N ASN A 172 -4.00 -5.17 0.37
CA ASN A 172 -4.23 -4.15 -0.66
C ASN A 172 -4.16 -4.70 -2.08
N CYS A 173 -4.75 -3.91 -2.96
CA CYS A 173 -4.60 -4.08 -4.40
C CYS A 173 -5.14 -5.41 -4.95
N SER A 174 -6.26 -5.84 -4.39
CA SER A 174 -7.14 -6.88 -4.92
C SER A 174 -8.59 -6.35 -4.91
N SER A 175 -9.52 -7.10 -5.47
CA SER A 175 -10.95 -6.74 -5.49
C SER A 175 -11.53 -6.59 -4.07
N PRO A 176 -12.53 -5.72 -3.86
CA PRO A 176 -13.22 -5.61 -2.57
C PRO A 176 -13.78 -6.95 -2.07
N GLU A 177 -14.27 -7.80 -2.97
CA GLU A 177 -14.78 -9.14 -2.66
C GLU A 177 -13.67 -10.10 -2.16
N ALA A 178 -12.46 -9.98 -2.70
CA ALA A 178 -11.31 -10.70 -2.15
C ALA A 178 -10.95 -10.20 -0.75
N MET A 179 -11.06 -8.89 -0.51
CA MET A 179 -10.83 -8.32 0.82
C MET A 179 -11.85 -8.80 1.84
N ASP A 180 -13.14 -8.91 1.48
CA ASP A 180 -14.17 -9.50 2.34
C ASP A 180 -13.77 -10.90 2.82
N ARG A 181 -13.20 -11.72 1.93
CA ARG A 181 -12.72 -13.07 2.24
C ARG A 181 -11.42 -13.08 3.05
N ALA A 182 -10.58 -12.07 2.90
CA ALA A 182 -9.33 -11.93 3.65
C ALA A 182 -9.56 -11.48 5.10
N MET A 183 -10.60 -10.65 5.36
CA MET A 183 -10.84 -10.04 6.67
C MET A 183 -10.85 -11.03 7.84
N PRO A 184 -11.55 -12.19 7.78
CA PRO A 184 -11.55 -13.15 8.87
C PRO A 184 -10.16 -13.71 9.19
N VAL A 185 -9.31 -13.89 8.17
CA VAL A 185 -7.94 -14.38 8.35
C VAL A 185 -7.06 -13.29 8.97
N LEU A 186 -7.11 -12.06 8.45
CA LEU A 186 -6.35 -10.94 9.00
C LEU A 186 -6.68 -10.67 10.47
N ALA A 187 -7.95 -10.79 10.85
CA ALA A 187 -8.40 -10.62 12.23
C ALA A 187 -7.75 -11.62 13.21
N THR A 188 -7.33 -12.81 12.73
CA THR A 188 -6.69 -13.82 13.59
C THR A 188 -5.29 -13.44 14.06
N PHE A 189 -4.63 -12.47 13.42
CA PHE A 189 -3.26 -12.09 13.76
C PHE A 189 -3.14 -11.25 15.03
N GLY A 190 -4.26 -10.78 15.61
CA GLY A 190 -4.25 -10.02 16.86
C GLY A 190 -3.56 -8.64 16.76
N LYS A 191 -3.50 -8.08 15.55
CA LYS A 191 -2.93 -6.76 15.23
C LYS A 191 -4.02 -5.87 14.63
N PRO A 192 -3.86 -4.53 14.64
CA PRO A 192 -4.63 -3.65 13.78
C PRO A 192 -4.59 -4.16 12.34
N PHE A 193 -5.76 -4.22 11.70
CA PHE A 193 -5.89 -4.77 10.36
C PHE A 193 -6.93 -4.04 9.53
N GLY A 194 -6.93 -4.33 8.23
CA GLY A 194 -7.98 -3.91 7.31
C GLY A 194 -7.55 -4.01 5.85
N ALA A 195 -8.10 -3.17 5.00
CA ALA A 195 -7.88 -3.28 3.56
C ALA A 195 -7.88 -1.95 2.79
N LEU A 196 -7.13 -1.97 1.68
CA LEU A 196 -7.06 -0.93 0.65
C LEU A 196 -7.36 -1.59 -0.71
N ALA A 197 -8.62 -1.81 -1.03
CA ALA A 197 -9.01 -2.52 -2.27
C ALA A 197 -8.92 -1.64 -3.53
N ASN A 198 -8.92 -2.27 -4.70
CA ASN A 198 -8.99 -1.58 -5.99
C ASN A 198 -10.41 -1.09 -6.31
N GLY A 199 -10.50 -0.02 -7.10
CA GLY A 199 -11.72 0.49 -7.70
C GLY A 199 -12.14 -0.24 -8.99
N PHE A 200 -11.30 -1.10 -9.57
CA PHE A 200 -11.60 -1.87 -10.79
C PHE A 200 -11.89 -3.36 -10.49
N GLN A 201 -12.36 -4.11 -11.49
CA GLN A 201 -12.91 -5.46 -11.31
C GLN A 201 -11.89 -6.50 -10.80
N GLN A 202 -10.76 -6.64 -11.50
CA GLN A 202 -9.76 -7.67 -11.21
C GLN A 202 -8.43 -7.28 -11.85
N ILE A 203 -7.33 -7.77 -11.29
CA ILE A 203 -6.03 -7.70 -11.96
C ILE A 203 -6.04 -8.77 -13.04
N THR A 204 -6.06 -8.35 -14.30
CA THR A 204 -6.13 -9.27 -15.44
C THR A 204 -4.79 -9.98 -15.64
N SER A 205 -4.82 -11.17 -16.26
CA SER A 205 -3.60 -11.88 -16.68
C SER A 205 -2.75 -11.05 -17.64
N ASP A 206 -3.35 -10.11 -18.38
CA ASP A 206 -2.64 -9.15 -19.23
C ASP A 206 -1.86 -8.11 -18.41
N PHE A 207 -2.34 -7.74 -17.21
CA PHE A 207 -1.59 -6.91 -16.27
C PHE A 207 -0.37 -7.63 -15.68
N LEU A 208 -0.28 -8.96 -15.79
CA LEU A 208 0.86 -9.74 -15.30
C LEU A 208 2.00 -9.88 -16.33
N ARG A 209 1.87 -9.28 -17.52
CA ARG A 209 2.92 -9.23 -18.56
C ARG A 209 3.96 -8.13 -18.28
N ASP A 210 5.05 -8.08 -19.04
CA ASP A 210 6.08 -7.05 -18.89
C ASP A 210 5.54 -5.66 -19.27
N ASN A 211 5.72 -4.66 -18.37
CA ASN A 211 5.24 -3.27 -18.50
C ASN A 211 3.71 -3.10 -18.66
N PRO A 212 2.90 -3.52 -17.68
CA PRO A 212 1.47 -3.23 -17.69
C PRO A 212 1.22 -1.76 -17.34
N THR A 213 0.33 -1.09 -18.07
CA THR A 213 -0.27 0.18 -17.65
C THR A 213 -1.66 -0.07 -17.07
N VAL A 214 -2.14 0.84 -16.22
CA VAL A 214 -3.50 0.76 -15.66
C VAL A 214 -4.59 0.73 -16.74
N ASP A 215 -4.29 1.20 -17.95
CA ASP A 215 -5.19 1.14 -19.12
C ASP A 215 -5.59 -0.29 -19.54
N ALA A 216 -4.83 -1.31 -19.13
CA ALA A 216 -5.13 -2.72 -19.41
C ALA A 216 -6.17 -3.34 -18.44
N LEU A 217 -6.69 -2.54 -17.51
CA LEU A 217 -7.68 -2.97 -16.53
C LEU A 217 -9.08 -2.58 -16.99
N SER A 218 -10.01 -3.53 -17.00
CA SER A 218 -11.41 -3.26 -17.30
C SER A 218 -12.04 -2.42 -16.18
N ALA A 219 -12.40 -1.17 -16.54
CA ALA A 219 -13.13 -0.27 -15.66
C ALA A 219 -14.37 -0.97 -15.07
N ARG A 220 -14.60 -0.80 -13.76
CA ARG A 220 -15.83 -1.22 -13.09
C ARG A 220 -16.71 0.02 -12.95
N PRO A 221 -17.56 0.37 -13.95
CA PRO A 221 -18.38 1.58 -13.88
C PRO A 221 -19.30 1.64 -12.65
N GLU A 222 -19.49 0.51 -11.95
CA GLU A 222 -20.30 0.42 -10.74
C GLU A 222 -19.53 0.68 -9.42
N MET A 223 -18.21 0.91 -9.43
CA MET A 223 -17.44 1.17 -8.20
C MET A 223 -17.42 2.67 -7.86
N THR A 224 -18.61 3.25 -7.67
CA THR A 224 -18.76 4.63 -7.20
C THR A 224 -18.23 4.78 -5.76
N PRO A 225 -17.94 6.01 -5.29
CA PRO A 225 -17.61 6.26 -3.88
C PRO A 225 -18.55 5.58 -2.88
N GLU A 226 -19.85 5.61 -3.13
CA GLU A 226 -20.87 5.03 -2.26
C GLU A 226 -20.80 3.51 -2.24
N ARG A 227 -20.65 2.89 -3.42
CA ARG A 227 -20.55 1.44 -3.54
C ARG A 227 -19.28 0.91 -2.90
N TYR A 228 -18.16 1.60 -3.10
CA TYR A 228 -16.91 1.25 -2.45
C TYR A 228 -17.01 1.38 -0.93
N ALA A 229 -17.64 2.46 -0.45
CA ALA A 229 -17.85 2.66 0.97
C ALA A 229 -18.76 1.60 1.61
N ASP A 230 -19.68 0.97 0.87
CA ASP A 230 -20.45 -0.19 1.38
C ASP A 230 -19.52 -1.33 1.82
N PHE A 231 -18.53 -1.69 0.99
CA PHE A 231 -17.53 -2.72 1.33
C PHE A 231 -16.70 -2.31 2.54
N VAL A 232 -16.21 -1.06 2.54
CA VAL A 232 -15.40 -0.53 3.65
C VAL A 232 -16.16 -0.60 4.97
N MET A 233 -17.43 -0.22 5.00
CA MET A 233 -18.26 -0.32 6.21
C MET A 233 -18.47 -1.78 6.63
N GLY A 234 -18.53 -2.72 5.68
CA GLY A 234 -18.52 -4.16 5.96
C GLY A 234 -17.23 -4.61 6.64
N TRP A 235 -16.06 -4.18 6.16
CA TRP A 235 -14.77 -4.50 6.79
C TRP A 235 -14.67 -3.92 8.20
N VAL A 236 -15.13 -2.69 8.40
CA VAL A 236 -15.16 -2.06 9.73
C VAL A 236 -16.10 -2.80 10.69
N ALA A 237 -17.27 -3.25 10.21
CA ALA A 237 -18.16 -4.11 10.99
C ALA A 237 -17.51 -5.47 11.34
N ALA A 238 -16.58 -5.96 10.51
CA ALA A 238 -15.75 -7.13 10.78
C ALA A 238 -14.54 -6.84 11.71
N GLY A 239 -14.37 -5.60 12.18
CA GLY A 239 -13.33 -5.19 13.13
C GLY A 239 -12.11 -4.51 12.50
N ALA A 240 -12.11 -4.26 11.19
CA ALA A 240 -11.04 -3.52 10.55
C ALA A 240 -10.94 -2.09 11.10
N THR A 241 -9.71 -1.65 11.38
CA THR A 241 -9.40 -0.30 11.91
C THR A 241 -8.58 0.52 10.92
N LEU A 242 -8.00 -0.11 9.90
CA LEU A 242 -7.21 0.52 8.86
C LEU A 242 -7.88 0.33 7.51
N VAL A 243 -8.58 1.35 7.02
CA VAL A 243 -9.32 1.31 5.76
C VAL A 243 -8.99 2.50 4.89
N GLY A 244 -9.05 2.31 3.59
CA GLY A 244 -8.71 3.31 2.58
C GLY A 244 -8.92 2.72 1.20
N GLY A 245 -8.08 3.08 0.23
CA GLY A 245 -8.17 2.50 -1.11
C GLY A 245 -6.83 2.42 -1.83
N CYS A 246 -6.80 1.64 -2.91
CA CYS A 246 -5.63 1.43 -3.75
C CYS A 246 -5.90 2.00 -5.16
N CYS A 247 -5.61 1.23 -6.21
CA CYS A 247 -5.75 1.70 -7.59
C CYS A 247 -7.21 2.03 -7.94
N GLU A 248 -7.45 3.09 -8.73
CA GLU A 248 -8.79 3.58 -9.10
C GLU A 248 -9.68 4.02 -7.94
N THR A 249 -9.09 4.34 -6.78
CA THR A 249 -9.79 5.00 -5.66
C THR A 249 -9.24 6.42 -5.48
N GLY A 250 -10.13 7.41 -5.53
CA GLY A 250 -9.76 8.83 -5.49
C GLY A 250 -10.18 9.55 -4.21
N PRO A 251 -9.93 10.86 -4.11
CA PRO A 251 -10.39 11.68 -2.98
C PRO A 251 -11.90 11.61 -2.74
N ALA A 252 -12.72 11.43 -3.79
CA ALA A 252 -14.17 11.26 -3.65
C ALA A 252 -14.54 9.99 -2.87
N HIS A 253 -13.86 8.87 -3.12
CA HIS A 253 -14.04 7.63 -2.36
C HIS A 253 -13.66 7.80 -0.90
N ILE A 254 -12.51 8.45 -0.63
CA ILE A 254 -12.06 8.72 0.73
C ILE A 254 -13.00 9.65 1.48
N ALA A 255 -13.54 10.68 0.82
CA ALA A 255 -14.52 11.59 1.41
C ALA A 255 -15.81 10.87 1.83
N GLU A 256 -16.31 9.96 0.99
CA GLU A 256 -17.50 9.17 1.29
C GLU A 256 -17.25 8.17 2.43
N ILE A 257 -16.11 7.49 2.45
CA ILE A 257 -15.69 6.64 3.58
C ILE A 257 -15.64 7.45 4.87
N ALA A 258 -14.93 8.58 4.86
CA ALA A 258 -14.77 9.43 6.04
C ALA A 258 -16.13 9.95 6.56
N ARG A 259 -17.04 10.33 5.65
CA ARG A 259 -18.40 10.75 6.00
C ARG A 259 -19.18 9.63 6.70
N ARG A 260 -19.15 8.40 6.17
CA ARG A 260 -19.87 7.25 6.76
C ARG A 260 -19.28 6.82 8.09
N LEU A 261 -17.95 6.80 8.21
CA LEU A 261 -17.28 6.47 9.47
C LEU A 261 -17.67 7.46 10.58
N ARG A 262 -17.64 8.77 10.29
CA ARG A 262 -18.10 9.79 11.26
C ARG A 262 -19.58 9.65 11.60
N ALA A 263 -20.43 9.38 10.60
CA ALA A 263 -21.86 9.16 10.84
C ALA A 263 -22.14 7.92 11.69
N ALA A 264 -21.28 6.90 11.62
CA ALA A 264 -21.31 5.71 12.47
C ALA A 264 -20.63 5.92 13.84
N GLY A 265 -20.13 7.13 14.14
CA GLY A 265 -19.56 7.50 15.44
C GLY A 265 -18.06 7.18 15.59
N HIS A 266 -17.36 6.80 14.52
CA HIS A 266 -15.92 6.58 14.57
C HIS A 266 -15.15 7.91 14.57
N SER A 267 -14.04 7.93 15.32
CA SER A 267 -13.04 8.99 15.24
C SER A 267 -12.03 8.66 14.15
N LEU A 268 -11.66 9.66 13.35
CA LEU A 268 -10.61 9.55 12.34
C LEU A 268 -9.35 10.22 12.88
N ALA A 269 -8.18 9.64 12.59
CA ALA A 269 -6.89 10.27 12.87
C ALA A 269 -6.70 11.57 12.06
#